data_AF-A0A8T6N445-F1
#
_entry.id   AF-A0A8T6N445-F1
#
_cell.length_a   1.000
_cell.length_b   1.000
_cell.length_c   1.000
_cell.angle_alpha   90.00
_cell.angle_beta   90.00
_cell.angle_gamma   90.00
#
_symmetry.space_group_name_H-M   'P 1'
#
loop_
_entity.id
_entity.type
_entity.pdbx_description
1 polymer ?
#
loop_
_entity_poly.entity_id
_entity_poly.type
_entity_poly.pdbx_seq_one_letter_code
_entity_poly.pdbx_strand_id
1 'polypeptide(L)' 'MTKVYVGEHGNVERALRKLKKKMMNNGILNDVRKKEFYVKPTERRKLKRAAAKKRWQKSLQSQRLPDKLY' A
#
# COMPACT_ATOMS: atom_id res chain seq x y z
N MET A 1 5.34 -13.92 6.18
CA MET A 1 4.17 -14.83 6.14
C MET A 1 3.04 -14.17 6.92
N THR A 2 1.90 -13.88 6.28
CA THR A 2 0.79 -13.11 6.90
C THR A 2 -0.26 -14.09 7.43
N LYS A 3 -0.34 -14.28 8.74
CA LYS A 3 -1.35 -15.15 9.39
C LYS A 3 -2.29 -14.31 10.27
N VAL A 4 -3.57 -14.67 10.29
CA VAL A 4 -4.59 -14.10 11.19
C VAL A 4 -5.32 -15.27 11.82
N TYR A 5 -5.27 -15.38 13.14
CA TYR A 5 -6.01 -16.38 13.91
C TYR A 5 -7.41 -15.86 14.20
N VAL A 6 -8.40 -16.76 14.13
CA VAL A 6 -9.81 -16.49 14.45
C VAL A 6 -10.14 -17.28 15.70
N GLY A 7 -10.65 -16.63 16.74
CA GLY A 7 -11.07 -17.30 17.98
C GLY A 7 -12.38 -18.07 17.79
N GLU A 8 -12.73 -18.91 18.77
CA GLU A 8 -13.85 -19.88 18.72
C GLU A 8 -15.24 -19.26 18.43
N HIS A 9 -15.46 -17.98 18.78
CA HIS A 9 -16.68 -17.22 18.44
C HIS A 9 -16.41 -16.02 17.51
N GLY A 10 -15.27 -16.02 16.82
CA GLY A 10 -14.84 -14.90 15.99
C GLY A 10 -15.59 -14.81 14.66
N ASN A 11 -16.08 -13.61 14.33
CA ASN A 11 -16.64 -13.33 13.01
C ASN A 11 -15.55 -13.50 11.92
N VAL A 12 -15.68 -14.56 11.12
CA VAL A 12 -14.76 -14.96 10.05
C VAL A 12 -14.58 -13.85 9.00
N GLU A 13 -15.65 -13.12 8.67
CA GLU A 13 -15.59 -12.03 7.70
C GLU A 13 -14.68 -10.89 8.17
N ARG A 14 -14.72 -10.58 9.48
CA ARG A 14 -13.82 -9.59 10.08
C ARG A 14 -12.36 -10.06 10.02
N ALA A 15 -12.11 -11.35 10.17
CA ALA A 15 -10.77 -11.91 10.05
C ALA A 15 -10.25 -11.85 8.60
N LEU A 16 -11.08 -12.15 7.60
CA LEU A 16 -10.75 -12.00 6.19
C LEU A 16 -10.41 -10.56 5.83
N ARG A 17 -11.18 -9.58 6.32
CA ARG A 17 -10.90 -8.16 6.10
C ARG A 17 -9.55 -7.75 6.73
N LYS A 18 -9.26 -8.23 7.95
CA LYS A 18 -7.97 -8.00 8.62
C LYS A 18 -6.81 -8.64 7.84
N LEU A 19 -7.00 -9.86 7.34
CA LEU A 19 -6.00 -10.57 6.54
C LEU A 19 -5.69 -9.80 5.25
N LYS A 20 -6.73 -9.39 4.50
CA LYS A 20 -6.58 -8.56 3.29
C LYS A 20 -5.84 -7.26 3.59
N LYS A 21 -6.19 -6.55 4.67
CA LYS A 21 -5.50 -5.32 5.08
C LYS A 21 -4.02 -5.58 5.41
N LYS A 22 -3.71 -6.65 6.15
CA LYS A 22 -2.31 -7.02 6.44
C LYS A 22 -1.53 -7.37 5.16
N MET A 23 -2.13 -8.09 4.21
CA MET A 23 -1.50 -8.41 2.92
C MET A 23 -1.22 -7.15 2.09
N MET A 24 -2.16 -6.19 2.07
CA MET A 24 -1.99 -4.91 1.40
C MET A 24 -0.89 -4.07 2.06
N ASN A 25 -0.88 -3.99 3.40
CA ASN A 25 0.13 -3.25 4.16
C ASN A 25 1.54 -3.83 3.98
N ASN A 26 1.67 -5.16 3.95
CA ASN A 26 2.94 -5.82 3.69
C ASN A 26 3.44 -5.61 2.25
N GLY A 27 2.60 -5.10 1.34
CA GLY A 27 3.00 -4.78 -0.04
C GLY A 27 3.24 -6.01 -0.93
N ILE A 28 2.88 -7.22 -0.48
CA ILE A 28 3.14 -8.49 -1.19
C ILE A 28 2.60 -8.44 -2.63
N LEU A 29 1.37 -7.96 -2.80
CA LEU A 29 0.73 -7.81 -4.12
C LEU A 29 1.49 -6.85 -5.05
N ASN A 30 2.01 -5.74 -4.49
CA ASN A 30 2.78 -4.78 -5.27
C ASN A 30 4.13 -5.35 -5.69
N ASP A 31 4.72 -6.22 -4.89
CA ASP A 31 6.01 -6.82 -5.18
C ASP A 31 5.92 -7.96 -6.18
N VAL A 32 4.84 -8.74 -6.16
CA VAL A 32 4.51 -9.69 -7.23
C VAL A 32 4.38 -8.93 -8.54
N ARG A 33 3.56 -7.87 -8.59
CA ARG A 33 3.33 -7.10 -9.82
C ARG A 33 4.59 -6.44 -10.39
N LYS A 34 5.55 -6.05 -9.55
CA LYS A 34 6.86 -5.52 -10.00
C LYS A 34 7.79 -6.60 -10.57
N LYS A 35 7.58 -7.86 -10.21
CA LYS A 35 8.41 -9.01 -10.62
C LYS A 35 7.83 -9.79 -11.80
N GLU A 36 6.58 -9.49 -12.21
CA GLU A 36 5.92 -10.13 -13.36
C GLU A 36 6.74 -9.99 -14.66
N PHE A 37 7.42 -8.85 -14.86
CA PHE A 37 8.20 -8.58 -16.07
C PHE A 37 9.58 -8.02 -15.74
N TYR A 38 10.55 -8.27 -16.63
CA TYR A 38 11.84 -7.62 -16.53
C TYR A 38 11.70 -6.13 -16.85
N VAL A 39 12.16 -5.29 -15.92
CA VAL A 39 12.24 -3.84 -16.08
C VAL A 39 13.71 -3.43 -16.03
N LYS A 40 14.15 -2.66 -17.03
CA LYS A 40 15.52 -2.14 -17.12
C LYS A 40 15.91 -1.40 -15.82
N PRO A 41 17.17 -1.51 -15.35
CA PRO A 41 17.59 -0.86 -14.10
C PRO A 41 17.33 0.65 -14.05
N THR A 42 17.45 1.34 -15.19
CA THR A 42 17.21 2.79 -15.30
C THR A 42 15.74 3.14 -15.09
N GLU A 43 14.84 2.39 -15.69
CA GLU A 43 13.39 2.56 -15.55
C GLU A 43 12.93 2.26 -14.12
N ARG A 44 13.46 1.20 -13.51
CA ARG A 44 13.23 0.87 -12.09
C ARG A 44 13.63 2.03 -11.16
N ARG A 45 14.77 2.69 -11.43
CA ARG A 45 15.22 3.88 -10.68
C ARG A 45 14.27 5.07 -10.89
N LYS A 46 13.82 5.32 -12.13
CA LYS A 46 12.85 6.39 -12.45
C LYS A 46 11.51 6.17 -11.71
N LEU A 47 10.96 4.95 -11.77
CA LEU A 47 9.73 4.57 -11.07
C LEU A 47 9.85 4.74 -9.54
N LYS A 48 10.99 4.35 -8.95
CA LYS A 48 11.24 4.52 -7.50
C LYS A 48 11.22 6.00 -7.10
N ARG A 49 11.86 6.88 -7.89
CA ARG A 49 11.87 8.33 -7.65
C ARG A 49 10.48 8.95 -7.79
N ALA A 50 9.74 8.58 -8.85
CA ALA A 50 8.37 9.03 -9.05
C ALA A 50 7.45 8.62 -7.89
N ALA A 51 7.56 7.37 -7.41
CA ALA A 51 6.80 6.89 -6.26
C ALA A 51 7.15 7.66 -4.97
N ALA A 52 8.42 8.02 -4.75
CA ALA A 52 8.82 8.85 -3.62
C ALA A 52 8.24 10.27 -3.68
N LYS A 53 8.30 10.92 -4.86
CA LYS A 53 7.69 12.23 -5.08
C LYS A 53 6.18 12.21 -4.81
N LYS A 54 5.48 11.18 -5.31
CA LYS A 54 4.03 11.01 -5.07
C LYS A 54 3.70 10.82 -3.59
N ARG A 55 4.51 10.05 -2.84
CA ARG A 55 4.34 9.89 -1.38
C ARG A 55 4.51 11.22 -0.65
N TRP A 56 5.53 12.00 -1.01
CA TRP A 56 5.78 13.31 -0.43
C TRP A 56 4.63 14.28 -0.69
N GLN A 57 4.18 14.38 -1.95
CA GLN A 57 3.02 15.20 -2.32
C GLN A 57 1.77 14.84 -1.54
N LYS A 58 1.52 13.53 -1.32
CA LYS A 58 0.39 13.08 -0.48
C LYS A 58 0.54 13.52 0.97
N SER A 59 1.75 13.51 1.52
CA SER A 59 2.04 14.00 2.87
C SER A 59 1.78 15.51 2.99
N LEU A 60 2.28 16.29 2.03
CA LEU A 60 2.02 17.73 1.99
C LEU A 60 0.54 18.04 1.87
N GLN A 61 -0.18 17.31 1.01
CA GLN A 61 -1.63 17.47 0.85
C GLN A 61 -2.36 17.18 2.17
N SER A 62 -1.96 16.16 2.92
CA SER A 62 -2.58 15.85 4.22
C SER A 62 -2.31 16.90 5.30
N GLN A 63 -1.24 17.67 5.17
CA GLN A 63 -0.88 18.76 6.09
C GLN A 63 -1.53 20.10 5.69
N ARG A 64 -2.02 20.22 4.45
CA ARG A 64 -2.66 21.43 3.96
C ARG A 64 -4.05 21.57 4.61
N LEU A 65 -4.31 22.73 5.19
CA LEU A 65 -5.64 23.12 5.66
C LEU A 65 -6.62 23.18 4.47
N PRO A 66 -7.91 22.85 4.66
CA PRO A 66 -8.90 23.00 3.60
C PRO A 66 -8.93 24.44 3.09
N ASP A 67 -9.05 24.60 1.78
CA ASP A 67 -9.15 25.92 1.18
C ASP A 67 -10.38 26.63 1.73
N LYS A 68 -10.23 27.90 2.15
CA LYS A 68 -11.37 28.71 2.55
C LYS A 68 -12.23 28.97 1.32
N LEU A 69 -13.37 28.30 1.27
CA LEU A 69 -14.50 28.67 0.42
C LEU A 69 -15.15 29.88 1.11
N TYR A 70 -14.86 31.07 0.58
CA TYR A 70 -15.61 32.27 0.89
C TYR A 70 -17.03 32.17 0.32
#